data_AF-A0A1C4N7Y5-F1
#
_entry.id   AF-A0A1C4N7Y5-F1
#
_cell.length_a   1.000
_cell.length_b   1.000
_cell.length_c   1.000
_cell.angle_alpha   90.00
_cell.angle_beta   90.00
_cell.angle_gamma   90.00
#
_symmetry.space_group_name_H-M   'P 1'
#
loop_
_entity.id
_entity.type
_entity.pdbx_description
1 polymer ?
#
loop_
_entity_poly.entity_id
_entity_poly.type
_entity_poly.pdbx_seq_one_letter_code
_entity_poly.pdbx_strand_id
1 'polypeptide(L)'
;MPTAVAVTGSDLVLPSPDRHTPGAVPLGAATGAPLAESLAELHALLEQHGWLIVLHSTATDPETIRRVRTARAALEADRVTLVGLDLPPLGLALVALQLRQLSVCDFTPGVLASAARLLAHYVHAGAVLGSLARLDRVPVPLGSHARSRLPGTQYAVLAHPEPRLVKAVPGAELPGPDFATRLYLAHGDRPSTWLGETLARTWQVQSVTEVPLPKDSAAWWGTGKLTEFAAGIPDISVLYQLVSSVRRERCRWCGLEFLGDRCGFCGAPLAPPALRAPAGPRELGREAARGFSRETAREPGRETPRDPVRDFPVARRAAAALPHAGPRPQSGLPGPPGELGPVAPSGTAPRSAPPPGTAPPDRPDSSHPPYR
;
A
#
# COMPACT_ATOMS: atom_id res chain seq x y z
N MET A 1 20.39 10.50 -5.37
CA MET A 1 20.11 9.34 -6.25
C MET A 1 18.63 9.03 -6.15
N PRO A 2 18.00 8.46 -7.19
CA PRO A 2 16.59 8.05 -7.12
C PRO A 2 16.34 7.01 -6.02
N THR A 3 15.07 6.65 -5.81
CA THR A 3 14.66 5.55 -4.92
C THR A 3 13.50 4.83 -5.58
N ALA A 4 13.69 3.55 -5.88
CA ALA A 4 12.64 2.70 -6.43
C ALA A 4 11.80 2.07 -5.31
N VAL A 5 10.49 2.05 -5.52
CA VAL A 5 9.54 1.28 -4.70
C VAL A 5 9.23 -0.01 -5.45
N ALA A 6 9.61 -1.12 -4.85
CA ALA A 6 9.42 -2.46 -5.38
C ALA A 6 8.32 -3.22 -4.64
N VAL A 7 7.70 -4.16 -5.33
CA VAL A 7 6.60 -5.01 -4.83
C VAL A 7 6.82 -6.46 -5.26
N THR A 8 6.29 -7.43 -4.52
CA THR A 8 6.50 -8.87 -4.77
C THR A 8 5.59 -9.48 -5.85
N GLY A 9 5.08 -8.65 -6.76
CA GLY A 9 4.18 -9.07 -7.84
C GLY A 9 3.76 -7.90 -8.74
N SER A 10 3.60 -8.16 -10.03
CA SER A 10 3.09 -7.19 -11.02
C SER A 10 1.63 -6.80 -10.77
N ASP A 11 0.88 -7.69 -10.13
CA ASP A 11 -0.50 -7.51 -9.66
C ASP A 11 -0.63 -6.48 -8.52
N LEU A 12 0.46 -6.10 -7.87
CA LEU A 12 0.53 -5.05 -6.84
C LEU A 12 0.86 -3.66 -7.41
N VAL A 13 0.96 -3.53 -8.75
CA VAL A 13 1.33 -2.28 -9.41
C VAL A 13 0.08 -1.49 -9.80
N LEU A 14 -0.39 -0.63 -8.90
CA LEU A 14 -1.53 0.25 -9.20
C LEU A 14 -1.18 1.29 -10.29
N PRO A 15 -2.15 1.65 -11.15
CA PRO A 15 -1.99 2.72 -12.12
C PRO A 15 -1.75 4.06 -11.41
N SER A 16 -0.84 4.85 -11.98
CA SER A 16 -0.60 6.21 -11.51
C SER A 16 -1.72 7.16 -11.96
N PRO A 17 -2.18 8.11 -11.10
CA PRO A 17 -3.08 9.18 -11.54
C PRO A 17 -2.39 10.25 -12.41
N ASP A 18 -1.05 10.27 -12.45
CA ASP A 18 -0.25 11.26 -13.15
C ASP A 18 0.95 10.65 -13.90
N ARG A 19 1.56 11.42 -14.81
CA ARG A 19 2.69 10.98 -15.64
C ARG A 19 4.07 11.09 -14.99
N HIS A 20 4.17 11.67 -13.79
CA HIS A 20 5.43 12.02 -13.14
C HIS A 20 5.84 11.00 -12.08
N THR A 21 4.86 10.35 -11.45
CA THR A 21 5.04 9.22 -10.54
C THR A 21 5.74 8.06 -11.25
N PRO A 22 6.93 7.62 -10.80
CA PRO A 22 7.67 6.52 -11.41
C PRO A 22 6.88 5.21 -11.41
N GLY A 23 7.24 4.29 -12.30
CA GLY A 23 6.74 2.91 -12.26
C GLY A 23 7.07 2.22 -10.93
N ALA A 24 6.21 1.32 -10.46
CA ALA A 24 6.59 0.38 -9.41
C ALA A 24 7.46 -0.71 -10.03
N VAL A 25 8.38 -1.28 -9.25
CA VAL A 25 9.24 -2.37 -9.71
C VAL A 25 8.71 -3.71 -9.18
N PRO A 26 8.06 -4.55 -10.00
CA PRO A 26 7.70 -5.90 -9.58
C PRO A 26 8.97 -6.78 -9.54
N LEU A 27 9.20 -7.45 -8.42
CA LEU A 27 10.28 -8.45 -8.29
C LEU A 27 9.80 -9.79 -8.85
N GLY A 28 10.18 -10.07 -10.09
CA GLY A 28 9.86 -11.32 -10.78
C GLY A 28 10.74 -12.46 -10.28
N ALA A 29 12.06 -12.27 -10.29
CA ALA A 29 13.02 -13.32 -9.96
C ALA A 29 13.07 -13.67 -8.46
N ALA A 30 12.56 -12.80 -7.59
CA ALA A 30 12.29 -13.14 -6.19
C ALA A 30 11.18 -14.21 -6.03
N THR A 31 10.25 -14.31 -6.99
CA THR A 31 9.04 -15.14 -6.92
C THR A 31 9.27 -16.48 -7.62
N GLY A 32 10.03 -17.37 -6.98
CA GLY A 32 10.21 -18.78 -7.40
C GLY A 32 11.33 -19.06 -8.41
N ALA A 33 11.95 -18.05 -9.03
CA ALA A 33 13.13 -18.24 -9.89
C ALA A 33 14.40 -18.62 -9.09
N PRO A 34 15.48 -19.16 -9.70
CA PRO A 34 16.75 -19.43 -9.03
C PRO A 34 17.35 -18.22 -8.31
N LEU A 35 18.08 -18.44 -7.20
CA LEU A 35 18.72 -17.36 -6.42
C LEU A 35 19.67 -16.48 -7.25
N ALA A 36 20.35 -17.05 -8.25
CA ALA A 36 21.22 -16.32 -9.15
C ALA A 36 20.46 -15.25 -9.97
N GLU A 37 19.21 -15.53 -10.35
CA GLU A 37 18.35 -14.55 -11.04
C GLU A 37 17.86 -13.47 -10.07
N SER A 38 17.51 -13.83 -8.82
CA SER A 38 17.17 -12.84 -7.78
C SER A 38 18.35 -11.90 -7.48
N LEU A 39 19.59 -12.41 -7.51
CA LEU A 39 20.82 -11.62 -7.36
C LEU A 39 21.01 -10.66 -8.54
N ALA A 40 20.88 -11.14 -9.77
CA ALA A 40 21.01 -10.32 -10.98
C ALA A 40 19.92 -9.23 -11.04
N GLU A 41 18.67 -9.55 -10.71
CA GLU A 41 17.55 -8.62 -10.62
C GLU A 41 17.84 -7.50 -9.60
N LEU A 42 18.18 -7.85 -8.34
CA LEU A 42 18.48 -6.85 -7.32
C LEU A 42 19.69 -5.98 -7.68
N HIS A 43 20.75 -6.57 -8.26
CA HIS A 43 21.93 -5.82 -8.66
C HIS A 43 21.60 -4.83 -9.79
N ALA A 44 20.91 -5.27 -10.85
CA ALA A 44 20.51 -4.39 -11.95
C ALA A 44 19.61 -3.23 -11.48
N LEU A 45 18.69 -3.48 -10.54
CA LEU A 45 17.84 -2.45 -9.96
C LEU A 45 18.63 -1.45 -9.08
N LEU A 46 19.65 -1.92 -8.36
CA LEU A 46 20.52 -1.06 -7.56
C LEU A 46 21.41 -0.15 -8.42
N GLU A 47 21.87 -0.61 -9.58
CA GLU A 47 22.64 0.22 -10.51
C GLU A 47 21.73 1.23 -11.23
N GLN A 48 20.50 0.85 -11.58
CA GLN A 48 19.53 1.76 -12.20
C GLN A 48 18.98 2.83 -11.24
N HIS A 49 18.69 2.46 -9.99
CA HIS A 49 17.96 3.33 -9.07
C HIS A 49 18.77 3.82 -7.87
N GLY A 50 19.90 3.19 -7.52
CA GLY A 50 20.72 3.53 -6.37
C GLY A 50 20.15 3.05 -5.02
N TRP A 51 18.84 3.16 -4.80
CA TRP A 51 18.14 2.72 -3.57
C TRP A 51 16.87 1.95 -3.89
N LEU A 52 16.56 0.91 -3.09
CA LEU A 52 15.41 0.03 -3.29
C LEU A 52 14.63 -0.18 -1.98
N ILE A 53 13.33 0.10 -2.02
CA ILE A 53 12.38 -0.16 -0.93
C ILE A 53 11.41 -1.25 -1.39
N VAL A 54 11.59 -2.47 -0.89
CA VAL A 54 10.73 -3.62 -1.22
C VAL A 54 9.57 -3.69 -0.23
N LEU A 55 8.35 -3.42 -0.67
CA LEU A 55 7.14 -3.63 0.13
C LEU A 55 6.65 -5.07 0.02
N HIS A 56 6.15 -5.63 1.13
CA HIS A 56 5.49 -6.92 1.15
C HIS A 56 4.34 -6.98 2.16
N SER A 57 3.36 -7.85 1.90
CA SER A 57 2.24 -8.12 2.82
C SER A 57 2.62 -9.22 3.82
N THR A 58 1.79 -9.44 4.83
CA THR A 58 1.79 -10.61 5.70
C THR A 58 1.23 -11.88 5.04
N ALA A 59 0.64 -11.78 3.84
CA ALA A 59 0.30 -12.95 3.02
C ALA A 59 1.37 -13.33 1.98
N THR A 60 2.39 -12.49 1.77
CA THR A 60 3.48 -12.79 0.83
C THR A 60 4.24 -14.03 1.27
N ASP A 61 4.55 -14.92 0.33
CA ASP A 61 5.30 -16.15 0.57
C ASP A 61 6.61 -15.90 1.35
N PRO A 62 6.82 -16.56 2.50
CA PRO A 62 8.05 -16.46 3.28
C PRO A 62 9.32 -16.84 2.50
N GLU A 63 9.23 -17.70 1.49
CA GLU A 63 10.39 -18.06 0.66
C GLU A 63 10.83 -16.89 -0.22
N THR A 64 9.90 -16.19 -0.88
CA THR A 64 10.15 -14.92 -1.59
C THR A 64 10.86 -13.91 -0.69
N ILE A 65 10.38 -13.73 0.56
CA ILE A 65 11.01 -12.80 1.52
C ILE A 65 12.40 -13.28 1.95
N ARG A 66 12.60 -14.59 2.15
CA ARG A 66 13.92 -15.18 2.43
C ARG A 66 14.88 -14.93 1.26
N ARG A 67 14.45 -15.16 0.03
CA ARG A 67 15.26 -14.99 -1.20
C ARG A 67 15.75 -13.56 -1.35
N VAL A 68 14.88 -12.55 -1.20
CA VAL A 68 15.27 -11.13 -1.26
C VAL A 68 16.26 -10.78 -0.13
N ARG A 69 16.09 -11.33 1.08
CA ARG A 69 17.04 -11.13 2.19
C ARG A 69 18.39 -11.80 1.92
N THR A 70 18.41 -13.01 1.37
CA THR A 70 19.65 -13.71 0.97
C THR A 70 20.37 -12.96 -0.15
N ALA A 71 19.64 -12.51 -1.18
CA ALA A 71 20.21 -11.74 -2.28
C ALA A 71 20.79 -10.40 -1.79
N ARG A 72 20.06 -9.66 -0.93
CA ARG A 72 20.58 -8.46 -0.26
C ARG A 72 21.88 -8.73 0.52
N ALA A 73 21.93 -9.82 1.28
CA ALA A 73 23.10 -10.15 2.10
C ALA A 73 24.32 -10.52 1.25
N ALA A 74 24.14 -11.32 0.20
CA ALA A 74 25.22 -11.74 -0.71
C ALA A 74 25.72 -10.60 -1.63
N LEU A 75 24.92 -9.55 -1.86
CA LEU A 75 25.34 -8.32 -2.53
C LEU A 75 25.91 -7.25 -1.56
N GLU A 76 25.99 -7.55 -0.26
CA GLU A 76 26.32 -6.58 0.81
C GLU A 76 25.51 -5.27 0.72
N ALA A 77 24.26 -5.39 0.27
CA ALA A 77 23.48 -4.26 -0.23
C ALA A 77 22.72 -3.51 0.89
N ASP A 78 23.42 -2.61 1.58
CA ASP A 78 22.83 -1.68 2.55
C ASP A 78 21.85 -0.65 1.93
N ARG A 79 21.80 -0.59 0.59
CA ARG A 79 20.89 0.25 -0.20
C ARG A 79 19.53 -0.41 -0.52
N VAL A 80 19.31 -1.65 -0.06
CA VAL A 80 18.02 -2.36 -0.15
C VAL A 80 17.39 -2.47 1.23
N THR A 81 16.08 -2.22 1.33
CA THR A 81 15.28 -2.56 2.51
C THR A 81 14.04 -3.37 2.14
N LEU A 82 13.55 -4.18 3.08
CA LEU A 82 12.26 -4.87 3.01
C LEU A 82 11.34 -4.32 4.10
N VAL A 83 10.21 -3.74 3.71
CA VAL A 83 9.20 -3.21 4.63
C VAL A 83 7.93 -4.04 4.54
N GLY A 84 7.75 -4.92 5.53
CA GLY A 84 6.51 -5.65 5.73
C GLY A 84 5.44 -4.75 6.33
N LEU A 85 4.25 -4.75 5.73
CA LEU A 85 3.05 -4.08 6.24
C LEU A 85 1.95 -5.13 6.48
N ASP A 86 1.26 -5.03 7.61
CA ASP A 86 0.11 -5.89 7.92
C ASP A 86 -1.17 -5.32 7.28
N LEU A 87 -1.16 -5.33 5.94
CA LEU A 87 -2.26 -4.89 5.10
C LEU A 87 -2.67 -6.01 4.13
N PRO A 88 -3.97 -6.09 3.77
CA PRO A 88 -4.42 -6.80 2.58
C PRO A 88 -3.62 -6.38 1.34
N PRO A 89 -3.42 -7.26 0.34
CA PRO A 89 -2.57 -6.99 -0.82
C PRO A 89 -2.93 -5.71 -1.59
N LEU A 90 -4.21 -5.36 -1.74
CA LEU A 90 -4.62 -4.11 -2.39
C LEU A 90 -4.30 -2.88 -1.53
N GLY A 91 -4.37 -3.01 -0.21
CA GLY A 91 -3.92 -1.99 0.74
C GLY A 91 -2.40 -1.76 0.66
N LEU A 92 -1.62 -2.83 0.53
CA LEU A 92 -0.17 -2.76 0.28
C LEU A 92 0.13 -2.06 -1.06
N ALA A 93 -0.59 -2.42 -2.11
CA ALA A 93 -0.46 -1.83 -3.45
C ALA A 93 -0.77 -0.32 -3.45
N LEU A 94 -1.71 0.13 -2.61
CA LEU A 94 -2.01 1.54 -2.40
C LEU A 94 -0.87 2.29 -1.68
N VAL A 95 -0.27 1.70 -0.63
CA VAL A 95 0.93 2.29 -0.01
C VAL A 95 2.10 2.34 -1.00
N ALA A 96 2.25 1.33 -1.86
CA ALA A 96 3.26 1.32 -2.92
C ALA A 96 3.07 2.52 -3.88
N LEU A 97 1.84 2.79 -4.32
CA LEU A 97 1.51 3.96 -5.14
C LEU A 97 1.84 5.28 -4.42
N GLN A 98 1.42 5.43 -3.17
CA GLN A 98 1.68 6.66 -2.39
C GLN A 98 3.17 6.91 -2.16
N LEU A 99 3.98 5.87 -1.92
CA LEU A 99 5.44 6.01 -1.83
C LEU A 99 6.11 6.36 -3.16
N ARG A 100 5.58 5.89 -4.30
CA ARG A 100 6.07 6.29 -5.63
C ARG A 100 5.76 7.77 -5.92
N GLN A 101 4.60 8.25 -5.49
CA GLN A 101 4.27 9.67 -5.56
C GLN A 101 5.24 10.50 -4.69
N LEU A 102 5.58 10.02 -3.50
CA LEU A 102 6.53 10.72 -2.61
C LEU A 102 8.01 10.56 -3.00
N SER A 103 8.39 9.58 -3.83
CA SER A 103 9.79 9.37 -4.21
C SER A 103 10.33 10.36 -5.23
N VAL A 104 9.46 11.21 -5.80
CA VAL A 104 9.86 12.40 -6.59
C VAL A 104 9.97 13.68 -5.75
N CYS A 105 9.62 13.63 -4.46
CA CYS A 105 9.82 14.73 -3.50
C CYS A 105 11.24 14.68 -2.88
N ASP A 106 11.59 15.70 -2.09
CA ASP A 106 12.90 15.85 -1.41
C ASP A 106 13.08 14.96 -0.17
N PHE A 107 12.45 13.77 -0.15
CA PHE A 107 12.63 12.81 0.94
C PHE A 107 13.85 11.91 0.73
N THR A 108 14.61 11.70 1.82
CA THR A 108 15.70 10.72 1.81
C THR A 108 15.14 9.28 1.76
N PRO A 109 15.90 8.29 1.25
CA PRO A 109 15.44 6.91 1.15
C PRO A 109 14.98 6.34 2.50
N GLY A 110 15.67 6.67 3.59
CA GLY A 110 15.33 6.23 4.94
C GLY A 110 14.03 6.85 5.47
N VAL A 111 13.72 8.10 5.12
CA VAL A 111 12.42 8.73 5.40
C VAL A 111 11.31 8.06 4.60
N LEU A 112 11.50 7.81 3.30
CA LEU A 112 10.52 7.09 2.46
C LEU A 112 10.23 5.67 2.97
N ALA A 113 11.28 4.91 3.34
CA ALA A 113 11.13 3.56 3.89
C ALA A 113 10.35 3.54 5.21
N SER A 114 10.56 4.54 6.07
CA SER A 114 9.78 4.71 7.31
C SER A 114 8.36 5.21 7.05
N ALA A 115 8.16 6.08 6.06
CA ALA A 115 6.86 6.64 5.69
C ALA A 115 5.87 5.54 5.29
N ALA A 116 6.32 4.41 4.73
CA ALA A 116 5.48 3.24 4.44
C ALA A 116 4.56 2.84 5.61
N ARG A 117 5.09 2.85 6.84
CA ARG A 117 4.32 2.52 8.05
C ARG A 117 3.38 3.64 8.49
N LEU A 118 3.81 4.90 8.34
CA LEU A 118 2.97 6.06 8.59
C LEU A 118 1.76 6.08 7.65
N LEU A 119 1.99 5.87 6.35
CA LEU A 119 0.97 5.86 5.31
C LEU A 119 -0.01 4.71 5.45
N ALA A 120 0.45 3.54 5.92
CA ALA A 120 -0.43 2.43 6.24
C ALA A 120 -1.57 2.86 7.18
N HIS A 121 -1.30 3.68 8.21
CA HIS A 121 -2.31 4.23 9.12
C HIS A 121 -3.42 5.06 8.44
N TYR A 122 -3.18 5.59 7.23
CA TYR A 122 -4.13 6.35 6.43
C TYR A 122 -4.75 5.54 5.28
N VAL A 123 -4.56 4.22 5.25
CA VAL A 123 -5.24 3.31 4.33
C VAL A 123 -6.41 2.62 5.04
N HIS A 124 -7.60 2.69 4.44
CA HIS A 124 -8.75 1.88 4.84
C HIS A 124 -8.84 0.67 3.92
N ALA A 125 -8.44 -0.50 4.39
CA ALA A 125 -8.37 -1.73 3.60
C ALA A 125 -9.34 -2.78 4.13
N GLY A 126 -10.07 -3.42 3.22
CA GLY A 126 -11.14 -4.36 3.55
C GLY A 126 -11.57 -5.21 2.36
N ALA A 127 -12.58 -6.05 2.57
CA ALA A 127 -13.22 -6.81 1.50
C ALA A 127 -14.69 -7.11 1.80
N VAL A 128 -15.49 -7.31 0.75
CA VAL A 128 -16.78 -8.01 0.85
C VAL A 128 -16.53 -9.49 0.58
N LEU A 129 -16.82 -10.33 1.57
CA LEU A 129 -16.55 -11.77 1.55
C LEU A 129 -17.84 -12.58 1.43
N GLY A 130 -17.80 -13.60 0.59
CA GLY A 130 -18.83 -14.64 0.48
C GLY A 130 -18.71 -15.78 1.50
N SER A 131 -17.66 -15.79 2.32
CA SER A 131 -17.43 -16.75 3.40
C SER A 131 -16.45 -16.18 4.44
N LEU A 132 -16.65 -16.49 5.72
CA LEU A 132 -15.74 -16.14 6.82
C LEU A 132 -15.01 -17.38 7.40
N ALA A 133 -15.12 -18.54 6.75
CA ALA A 133 -14.76 -19.82 7.36
C ALA A 133 -13.26 -20.04 7.61
N ARG A 134 -12.38 -19.22 7.01
CA ARG A 134 -10.91 -19.22 7.16
C ARG A 134 -10.35 -17.80 7.34
N LEU A 135 -11.17 -16.88 7.84
CA LEU A 135 -10.76 -15.50 8.08
C LEU A 135 -10.05 -15.43 9.42
N ASP A 136 -8.77 -15.76 9.43
CA ASP A 136 -7.97 -15.88 10.66
C ASP A 136 -7.23 -14.56 11.02
N ARG A 137 -7.04 -13.67 10.04
CA ARG A 137 -6.26 -12.43 10.17
C ARG A 137 -7.04 -11.25 10.75
N VAL A 138 -8.37 -11.26 10.67
CA VAL A 138 -9.21 -10.18 11.20
C VAL A 138 -9.95 -10.73 12.42
N PRO A 139 -9.81 -10.14 13.62
CA PRO A 139 -10.52 -10.59 14.81
C PRO A 139 -12.03 -10.37 14.63
N VAL A 140 -12.76 -11.45 14.41
CA VAL A 140 -14.22 -11.44 14.27
C VAL A 140 -14.89 -12.11 15.48
N PRO A 141 -16.10 -11.68 15.90
CA PRO A 141 -16.84 -12.38 16.93
C PRO A 141 -17.13 -13.83 16.51
N LEU A 142 -16.90 -14.80 17.39
CA LEU A 142 -17.00 -16.24 17.08
C LEU A 142 -18.34 -16.64 16.43
N GLY A 143 -19.45 -15.98 16.81
CA GLY A 143 -20.78 -16.19 16.23
C GLY A 143 -20.91 -15.84 14.73
N SER A 144 -19.99 -15.05 14.17
CA SER A 144 -20.00 -14.65 12.75
C SER A 144 -19.61 -15.81 11.83
N HIS A 145 -18.64 -16.67 12.21
CA HIS A 145 -18.24 -17.84 11.42
C HIS A 145 -19.37 -18.88 11.29
N ALA A 146 -20.24 -18.99 12.31
CA ALA A 146 -21.40 -19.88 12.26
C ALA A 146 -22.45 -19.38 11.25
N ARG A 147 -22.73 -18.07 11.24
CA ARG A 147 -23.72 -17.45 10.34
C ARG A 147 -23.25 -17.38 8.89
N SER A 148 -21.94 -17.36 8.63
CA SER A 148 -21.41 -17.32 7.25
C SER A 148 -21.60 -18.61 6.44
N ARG A 149 -22.26 -19.62 7.01
CA ARG A 149 -22.64 -20.87 6.32
C ARG A 149 -23.98 -20.76 5.59
N LEU A 150 -24.73 -19.67 5.79
CA LEU A 150 -25.99 -19.42 5.09
C LEU A 150 -25.73 -18.96 3.64
N PRO A 151 -26.27 -19.67 2.62
CA PRO A 151 -26.14 -19.26 1.23
C PRO A 151 -26.61 -17.83 0.97
N GLY A 152 -26.06 -17.19 -0.07
CA GLY A 152 -26.45 -15.84 -0.50
C GLY A 152 -25.88 -14.70 0.34
N THR A 153 -25.58 -14.89 1.63
CA THR A 153 -25.05 -13.81 2.48
C THR A 153 -23.66 -13.34 2.02
N GLN A 154 -23.40 -12.04 2.16
CA GLN A 154 -22.09 -11.40 2.05
C GLN A 154 -21.80 -10.62 3.35
N TYR A 155 -20.51 -10.48 3.67
CA TYR A 155 -20.03 -9.75 4.85
C TYR A 155 -19.01 -8.71 4.41
N ALA A 156 -19.23 -7.45 4.75
CA ALA A 156 -18.23 -6.41 4.56
C ALA A 156 -17.30 -6.39 5.78
N VAL A 157 -16.02 -6.55 5.54
CA VAL A 157 -14.96 -6.61 6.55
C VAL A 157 -13.98 -5.48 6.30
N LEU A 158 -13.78 -4.62 7.29
CA LEU A 158 -12.66 -3.70 7.35
C LEU A 158 -11.55 -4.39 8.15
N ALA A 159 -10.36 -4.54 7.57
CA ALA A 159 -9.19 -5.08 8.25
C ALA A 159 -8.36 -3.99 8.93
N HIS A 160 -8.22 -2.85 8.25
CA HIS A 160 -7.38 -1.72 8.67
C HIS A 160 -8.14 -0.40 8.36
N PRO A 161 -8.06 0.65 9.21
CA PRO A 161 -7.21 0.81 10.40
C PRO A 161 -7.71 0.08 11.65
N GLU A 162 -9.01 -0.15 11.78
CA GLU A 162 -9.56 -0.90 12.90
C GLU A 162 -10.46 -2.04 12.39
N PRO A 163 -10.20 -3.30 12.79
CA PRO A 163 -11.05 -4.44 12.48
C PRO A 163 -12.53 -4.17 12.76
N ARG A 164 -13.38 -4.30 11.72
CA ARG A 164 -14.85 -4.24 11.81
C ARG A 164 -15.47 -5.23 10.83
N LEU A 165 -16.63 -5.77 11.20
CA LEU A 165 -17.39 -6.68 10.35
C LEU A 165 -18.87 -6.35 10.43
N VAL A 166 -19.50 -6.18 9.27
CA VAL A 166 -20.95 -6.02 9.13
C VAL A 166 -21.48 -6.98 8.07
N LYS A 167 -22.78 -7.28 8.11
CA LYS A 167 -23.45 -7.98 7.00
C LYS A 167 -23.57 -6.98 5.85
N ALA A 168 -23.15 -7.35 4.64
CA ALA A 168 -23.30 -6.48 3.46
C ALA A 168 -24.77 -6.45 3.01
N VAL A 169 -25.52 -5.51 3.58
CA VAL A 169 -26.92 -5.20 3.24
C VAL A 169 -27.07 -3.68 3.05
N PRO A 170 -28.11 -3.20 2.35
CA PRO A 170 -28.43 -1.78 2.31
C PRO A 170 -28.57 -1.20 3.73
N GLY A 171 -27.96 -0.04 3.98
CA GLY A 171 -27.94 0.60 5.31
C GLY A 171 -26.95 0.02 6.32
N ALA A 172 -26.18 -1.01 5.97
CA ALA A 172 -24.99 -1.36 6.74
C ALA A 172 -23.85 -0.36 6.47
N GLU A 173 -23.07 -0.01 7.50
CA GLU A 173 -21.99 0.96 7.40
C GLU A 173 -20.68 0.40 7.98
N LEU A 174 -19.57 0.76 7.35
CA LEU A 174 -18.22 0.61 7.90
C LEU A 174 -17.69 2.00 8.27
N PRO A 175 -16.90 2.16 9.35
CA PRO A 175 -16.30 3.44 9.67
C PRO A 175 -15.37 3.87 8.52
N GLY A 176 -15.58 5.09 8.04
CA GLY A 176 -14.84 5.66 6.92
C GLY A 176 -13.73 6.60 7.35
N PRO A 177 -12.92 7.07 6.37
CA PRO A 177 -11.88 8.06 6.62
C PRO A 177 -12.46 9.46 6.89
N ASP A 178 -11.92 10.15 7.89
CA ASP A 178 -12.19 11.57 8.17
C ASP A 178 -11.46 12.53 7.19
N PHE A 179 -11.06 12.03 6.01
CA PHE A 179 -10.25 12.73 5.02
C PHE A 179 -10.68 12.38 3.60
N ALA A 180 -10.43 13.29 2.66
CA ALA A 180 -10.74 13.09 1.26
C ALA A 180 -9.99 11.86 0.70
N THR A 181 -10.73 10.92 0.12
CA THR A 181 -10.20 9.60 -0.25
C THR A 181 -10.54 9.22 -1.69
N ARG A 182 -9.66 8.44 -2.32
CA ARG A 182 -9.98 7.63 -3.51
C ARG A 182 -10.19 6.18 -3.10
N LEU A 183 -11.10 5.47 -3.76
CA LEU A 183 -11.39 4.05 -3.53
C LEU A 183 -10.87 3.20 -4.70
N TYR A 184 -10.09 2.18 -4.40
CA TYR A 184 -9.69 1.13 -5.34
C TYR A 184 -10.50 -0.13 -5.03
N LEU A 185 -11.06 -0.76 -6.06
CA LEU A 185 -11.84 -2.00 -5.96
C LEU A 185 -11.19 -3.09 -6.82
N ALA A 186 -11.13 -4.30 -6.28
CA ALA A 186 -10.61 -5.46 -7.01
C ALA A 186 -11.57 -6.66 -6.86
N HIS A 187 -12.22 -7.02 -7.96
CA HIS A 187 -13.25 -8.07 -7.99
C HIS A 187 -12.61 -9.45 -8.18
N GLY A 188 -12.94 -10.40 -7.30
CA GLY A 188 -12.70 -11.83 -7.50
C GLY A 188 -13.95 -12.55 -8.01
N ASP A 189 -14.07 -13.84 -7.70
CA ASP A 189 -15.14 -14.74 -8.17
C ASP A 189 -16.58 -14.30 -7.79
N ARG A 190 -16.73 -13.26 -6.96
CA ARG A 190 -18.03 -12.75 -6.51
C ARG A 190 -17.98 -11.22 -6.39
N PRO A 191 -18.26 -10.47 -7.47
CA PRO A 191 -18.31 -9.01 -7.42
C PRO A 191 -19.39 -8.51 -6.45
N SER A 192 -19.22 -7.29 -5.96
CA SER A 192 -20.14 -6.67 -4.99
C SER A 192 -20.42 -5.21 -5.33
N THR A 193 -21.64 -4.93 -5.82
CA THR A 193 -22.11 -3.57 -6.12
C THR A 193 -22.20 -2.69 -4.86
N TRP A 194 -22.38 -3.29 -3.68
CA TRP A 194 -22.43 -2.59 -2.39
C TRP A 194 -21.21 -1.68 -2.16
N LEU A 195 -20.02 -2.07 -2.63
CA LEU A 195 -18.81 -1.26 -2.50
C LEU A 195 -18.85 -0.01 -3.39
N GLY A 196 -19.25 -0.15 -4.65
CA GLY A 196 -19.35 0.96 -5.61
C GLY A 196 -20.53 1.89 -5.35
N GLU A 197 -21.64 1.40 -4.80
CA GLU A 197 -22.89 2.15 -4.66
C GLU A 197 -23.16 2.67 -3.23
N THR A 198 -22.85 1.87 -2.21
CA THR A 198 -23.12 2.17 -0.80
C THR A 198 -21.86 2.70 -0.13
N LEU A 199 -20.77 1.91 -0.09
CA LEU A 199 -19.54 2.32 0.60
C LEU A 199 -18.96 3.61 0.02
N ALA A 200 -18.82 3.69 -1.31
CA ALA A 200 -18.36 4.89 -2.00
C ALA A 200 -19.16 6.16 -1.64
N ARG A 201 -20.48 6.02 -1.43
CA ARG A 201 -21.39 7.12 -1.07
C ARG A 201 -21.27 7.48 0.41
N THR A 202 -21.32 6.50 1.32
CA THR A 202 -21.20 6.73 2.76
C THR A 202 -19.85 7.36 3.12
N TRP A 203 -18.77 6.95 2.45
CA TRP A 203 -17.43 7.51 2.64
C TRP A 203 -17.13 8.75 1.79
N GLN A 204 -18.10 9.25 1.01
CA GLN A 204 -17.97 10.44 0.15
C GLN A 204 -16.70 10.40 -0.72
N VAL A 205 -16.40 9.24 -1.32
CA VAL A 205 -15.13 9.02 -2.04
C VAL A 205 -15.08 9.87 -3.31
N GLN A 206 -13.92 10.45 -3.61
CA GLN A 206 -13.74 11.34 -4.76
C GLN A 206 -13.87 10.61 -6.10
N SER A 207 -13.38 9.37 -6.15
CA SER A 207 -13.45 8.51 -7.33
C SER A 207 -13.32 7.04 -6.93
N VAL A 208 -13.88 6.17 -7.76
CA VAL A 208 -13.69 4.71 -7.68
C VAL A 208 -12.81 4.27 -8.86
N THR A 209 -11.88 3.35 -8.62
CA THR A 209 -11.00 2.80 -9.65
C THR A 209 -10.97 1.28 -9.52
N GLU A 210 -11.39 0.58 -10.57
CA GLU A 210 -11.32 -0.88 -10.61
C GLU A 210 -9.93 -1.33 -11.07
N VAL A 211 -9.38 -2.36 -10.42
CA VAL A 211 -8.07 -2.94 -10.71
C VAL A 211 -8.13 -4.47 -10.65
N PRO A 212 -7.20 -5.20 -11.28
CA PRO A 212 -7.11 -6.66 -11.14
C PRO A 212 -6.96 -7.08 -9.67
N LEU A 213 -7.53 -8.23 -9.31
CA LEU A 213 -7.36 -8.80 -7.98
C LEU A 213 -5.91 -9.25 -7.76
N PRO A 214 -5.21 -8.77 -6.71
CA PRO A 214 -3.89 -9.29 -6.38
C PRO A 214 -3.90 -10.78 -6.09
N LYS A 215 -2.86 -11.49 -6.56
CA LYS A 215 -2.77 -12.97 -6.51
C LYS A 215 -2.86 -13.51 -5.07
N ASP A 216 -2.27 -12.78 -4.11
CA ASP A 216 -2.19 -13.16 -2.71
C ASP A 216 -3.49 -12.87 -1.94
N SER A 217 -4.47 -12.17 -2.53
CA SER A 217 -5.70 -11.75 -1.83
C SER A 217 -6.52 -12.92 -1.33
N ALA A 218 -6.70 -13.97 -2.13
CA ALA A 218 -7.45 -15.15 -1.72
C ALA A 218 -6.78 -15.88 -0.53
N ALA A 219 -5.45 -15.85 -0.44
CA ALA A 219 -4.69 -16.40 0.67
C ALA A 219 -4.71 -15.48 1.90
N TRP A 220 -4.76 -14.16 1.72
CA TRP A 220 -4.90 -13.19 2.81
C TRP A 220 -6.28 -13.31 3.48
N TRP A 221 -7.36 -13.31 2.68
CA TRP A 221 -8.75 -13.37 3.14
C TRP A 221 -9.28 -14.78 3.47
N GLY A 222 -8.55 -15.83 3.09
CA GLY A 222 -8.94 -17.23 3.30
C GLY A 222 -10.04 -17.75 2.34
N THR A 223 -10.43 -16.96 1.34
CA THR A 223 -11.42 -17.32 0.32
C THR A 223 -11.19 -16.52 -0.97
N GLY A 224 -11.45 -17.10 -2.15
CA GLY A 224 -11.46 -16.38 -3.43
C GLY A 224 -12.80 -15.68 -3.76
N LYS A 225 -13.87 -15.98 -3.00
CA LYS A 225 -15.21 -15.40 -3.19
C LYS A 225 -15.30 -14.01 -2.57
N LEU A 226 -14.54 -13.07 -3.12
CA LEU A 226 -14.32 -11.75 -2.52
C LEU A 226 -14.39 -10.60 -3.52
N THR A 227 -14.63 -9.39 -3.01
CA THR A 227 -14.24 -8.14 -3.66
C THR A 227 -13.41 -7.34 -2.66
N GLU A 228 -12.13 -7.09 -2.95
CA GLU A 228 -11.22 -6.34 -2.07
C GLU A 228 -11.37 -4.86 -2.35
N PHE A 229 -11.18 -4.04 -1.32
CA PHE A 229 -11.13 -2.59 -1.46
C PHE A 229 -9.99 -1.99 -0.64
N ALA A 230 -9.40 -0.92 -1.16
CA ALA A 230 -8.48 -0.06 -0.44
C ALA A 230 -8.81 1.40 -0.73
N ALA A 231 -8.98 2.20 0.32
CA ALA A 231 -9.18 3.63 0.22
C ALA A 231 -8.04 4.37 0.92
N GLY A 232 -7.61 5.51 0.37
CA GLY A 232 -6.55 6.32 0.97
C GLY A 232 -6.48 7.71 0.36
N ILE A 233 -5.59 8.52 0.95
CA ILE A 233 -5.34 9.91 0.55
C ILE A 233 -4.81 9.94 -0.90
N PRO A 234 -5.47 10.67 -1.82
CA PRO A 234 -5.08 10.74 -3.23
C PRO A 234 -4.19 11.95 -3.58
N ASP A 235 -4.12 12.96 -2.71
CA ASP A 235 -3.38 14.20 -2.92
C ASP A 235 -1.93 14.08 -2.40
N ILE A 236 -0.97 14.15 -3.32
CA ILE A 236 0.47 14.16 -3.04
C ILE A 236 0.88 15.27 -2.07
N SER A 237 0.20 16.42 -2.08
CA SER A 237 0.47 17.55 -1.19
C SER A 237 0.13 17.20 0.25
N VAL A 238 -0.98 16.50 0.47
CA VAL A 238 -1.39 16.02 1.81
C VAL A 238 -0.46 14.90 2.28
N LEU A 239 -0.12 13.96 1.39
CA LEU A 239 0.88 12.90 1.67
C LEU A 239 2.24 13.52 2.07
N TYR A 240 2.68 14.54 1.35
CA TYR A 240 3.93 15.27 1.62
C TYR A 240 3.89 15.94 3.00
N GLN A 241 2.81 16.67 3.32
CA GLN A 241 2.65 17.33 4.63
C GLN A 241 2.59 16.32 5.79
N LEU A 242 1.93 15.17 5.59
CA LEU A 242 1.93 14.09 6.59
C LEU A 242 3.34 13.57 6.86
N VAL A 243 4.16 13.33 5.83
CA VAL A 243 5.52 12.81 6.02
C VAL A 243 6.48 13.88 6.52
N SER A 244 6.35 15.14 6.07
CA SER A 244 7.25 16.23 6.46
C SER A 244 7.00 16.78 7.86
N SER A 245 5.76 16.68 8.39
CA SER A 245 5.42 17.08 9.76
C SER A 245 5.92 16.12 10.84
N VAL A 246 6.27 14.87 10.49
CA VAL A 246 6.84 13.92 11.45
C VAL A 246 8.32 14.23 11.71
N ARG A 247 8.69 14.29 12.99
CA ARG A 247 10.07 14.54 13.42
C ARG A 247 11.03 13.48 12.85
N ARG A 248 11.97 13.93 12.03
CA ARG A 248 13.09 13.14 11.51
C ARG A 248 14.12 12.89 12.60
N GLU A 249 14.70 11.69 12.61
CA GLU A 249 15.82 11.31 13.47
C GLU A 249 16.94 10.75 12.59
N ARG A 250 18.21 10.92 13.01
CA ARG A 250 19.36 10.35 12.29
C ARG A 250 19.79 9.02 12.92
N CYS A 251 19.88 7.97 12.11
CA CYS A 251 20.31 6.66 12.55
C CYS A 251 21.78 6.68 12.98
N ARG A 252 22.07 6.26 14.22
CA ARG A 252 23.44 6.19 14.74
C ARG A 252 24.29 5.06 14.11
N TRP A 253 23.66 4.10 13.43
CA TRP A 253 24.33 2.98 12.77
C TRP A 253 24.67 3.28 11.31
N CYS A 254 23.67 3.44 10.44
CA CYS A 254 23.87 3.68 9.01
C CYS A 254 23.85 5.17 8.58
N GLY A 255 23.69 6.11 9.52
CA GLY A 255 23.73 7.54 9.24
C GLY A 255 22.54 8.15 8.50
N LEU A 256 21.60 7.33 7.99
CA LEU A 256 20.38 7.79 7.29
C LEU A 256 19.39 8.49 8.21
N GLU A 257 18.65 9.47 7.67
CA GLU A 257 17.44 10.00 8.30
C GLU A 257 16.30 8.97 8.23
N PHE A 258 15.43 8.94 9.24
CA PHE A 258 14.26 8.07 9.29
C PHE A 258 13.15 8.68 10.17
N LEU A 259 11.96 8.07 10.12
CA LEU A 259 10.82 8.42 10.96
C LEU A 259 10.48 7.28 11.94
N GLY A 260 9.97 7.62 13.11
CA GLY A 260 9.50 6.65 14.12
C GLY A 260 10.60 6.10 15.03
N ASP A 261 10.43 4.85 15.48
CA ASP A 261 11.26 4.22 16.51
C ASP A 261 12.43 3.38 15.97
N ARG A 262 12.45 3.06 14.67
CA ARG A 262 13.44 2.18 14.04
C ARG A 262 13.80 2.64 12.64
N CYS A 263 15.09 2.56 12.30
CA CYS A 263 15.58 2.85 10.96
C CYS A 263 15.06 1.82 9.94
N GLY A 264 14.46 2.29 8.85
CA GLY A 264 13.92 1.42 7.79
C GLY A 264 14.94 0.50 7.13
N PHE A 265 16.23 0.86 7.05
CA PHE A 265 17.25 0.05 6.34
C PHE A 265 17.99 -0.95 7.23
N CYS A 266 18.62 -0.49 8.32
CA CYS A 266 19.40 -1.36 9.20
C CYS A 266 18.60 -1.93 10.39
N GLY A 267 17.34 -1.51 10.59
CA GLY A 267 16.49 -1.96 11.70
C GLY A 267 16.89 -1.42 13.08
N ALA A 268 18.01 -0.66 13.16
CA ALA A 268 18.53 -0.11 14.41
C ALA A 268 17.46 0.76 15.11
N PRO A 269 17.22 0.54 16.42
CA PRO A 269 16.26 1.33 17.17
C PRO A 269 16.79 2.74 17.43
N LEU A 270 15.87 3.69 17.51
CA LEU A 270 16.13 5.02 18.00
C LEU A 270 16.53 4.94 19.49
N ALA A 271 17.66 5.54 19.84
CA ALA A 271 18.17 5.50 21.21
C ALA A 271 17.14 6.04 22.23
N PRO A 272 16.87 5.33 23.34
CA PRO A 272 15.99 5.81 24.40
C PRO A 272 16.41 7.20 24.91
N PRO A 273 15.47 8.09 25.30
CA PRO A 273 15.79 9.44 25.76
C PRO A 273 16.84 9.50 26.88
N ALA A 274 16.89 8.52 27.79
CA ALA A 274 17.89 8.45 28.85
C ALA A 274 19.34 8.26 28.35
N LEU A 275 19.53 7.73 27.13
CA LEU A 275 20.82 7.62 26.43
C LEU A 275 21.05 8.78 25.44
N ARG A 276 20.26 9.84 25.57
CA ARG A 276 20.43 11.15 24.92
C ARG A 276 20.84 12.18 25.98
N ALA A 277 21.91 11.87 26.73
CA ALA A 277 22.61 12.91 27.46
C ALA A 277 22.92 14.05 26.47
N PRO A 278 22.65 15.32 26.82
CA PRO A 278 23.06 16.43 25.97
C PRO A 278 24.57 16.32 25.79
N ALA A 279 25.05 16.51 24.55
CA ALA A 279 26.48 16.68 24.32
C ALA A 279 26.89 17.97 25.03
N GLY A 280 27.45 17.83 26.24
CA GLY A 280 27.95 18.95 27.02
C GLY A 280 29.02 19.71 26.21
N PRO A 281 29.21 21.01 26.49
CA PRO A 281 30.31 21.75 25.90
C PRO A 281 31.62 20.98 26.09
N ARG A 282 32.41 20.81 25.03
CA ARG A 282 33.77 20.28 25.15
C ARG A 282 34.62 21.31 25.88
N GLU A 283 34.70 21.20 27.21
CA GLU A 283 35.70 21.92 27.97
C GLU A 283 37.09 21.41 27.58
N LEU A 284 37.85 22.31 26.94
CA LEU A 284 39.26 22.16 26.73
C LEU A 284 39.98 22.35 28.07
N GLY A 285 40.52 21.26 28.60
CA GLY A 285 41.68 21.28 29.49
C GLY A 285 41.41 21.48 30.99
N ARG A 286 41.61 20.39 31.74
CA ARG A 286 42.56 20.45 32.86
C ARG A 286 43.14 19.07 33.19
N GLU A 287 44.44 18.91 32.93
CA GLU A 287 45.25 17.96 33.67
C GLU A 287 45.37 18.38 35.15
N ALA A 288 45.73 17.40 35.98
CA ALA A 288 46.21 17.49 37.37
C ALA A 288 45.20 17.17 38.50
N ALA A 289 45.01 15.87 38.75
CA ALA A 289 45.10 15.31 40.11
C ALA A 289 45.48 13.82 40.02
N ARG A 290 46.66 13.45 40.56
CA ARG A 290 47.09 12.06 40.67
C ARG A 290 46.59 11.43 41.98
N GLY A 291 46.24 10.14 41.91
CA GLY A 291 46.39 9.20 43.00
C GLY A 291 45.18 8.99 43.91
N PHE A 292 44.61 7.78 43.87
CA PHE A 292 44.90 6.79 44.91
C PHE A 292 44.55 5.38 44.40
N SER A 293 45.44 4.42 44.64
CA SER A 293 45.19 3.01 44.31
C SER A 293 44.38 2.33 45.40
N ARG A 294 43.38 1.50 45.04
CA ARG A 294 43.37 0.10 45.51
C ARG A 294 42.43 -0.80 44.72
N GLU A 295 42.84 -2.06 44.72
CA GLU A 295 42.33 -3.20 43.98
C GLU A 295 41.50 -4.10 44.90
N THR A 296 40.35 -4.60 44.43
CA THR A 296 39.77 -5.88 44.85
C THR A 296 38.93 -6.46 43.72
N ALA A 297 39.29 -7.65 43.24
CA ALA A 297 38.51 -8.40 42.27
C ALA A 297 37.33 -9.14 42.92
N ARG A 298 36.19 -9.23 42.22
CA ARG A 298 35.22 -10.33 42.39
C ARG A 298 34.26 -10.46 41.19
N GLU A 299 34.34 -11.59 40.51
CA GLU A 299 33.36 -12.12 39.56
C GLU A 299 32.95 -13.54 40.01
N PRO A 300 31.91 -14.18 39.43
CA PRO A 300 30.66 -13.59 38.94
C PRO A 300 29.42 -14.29 39.53
N GLY A 301 28.34 -13.53 39.78
CA GLY A 301 27.04 -14.06 40.19
C GLY A 301 26.17 -14.42 38.99
N ARG A 302 25.79 -15.69 38.86
CA ARG A 302 25.03 -16.24 37.72
C ARG A 302 23.52 -16.06 37.94
N GLU A 303 22.91 -15.06 37.32
CA GLU A 303 21.44 -14.91 37.29
C GLU A 303 20.94 -14.66 35.86
N THR A 304 20.02 -15.50 35.39
CA THR A 304 19.37 -15.43 34.08
C THR A 304 18.10 -14.58 34.15
N PRO A 305 18.01 -13.44 33.44
CA PRO A 305 16.75 -12.74 33.26
C PRO A 305 15.85 -13.53 32.29
N ARG A 306 14.59 -13.75 32.67
CA ARG A 306 13.55 -14.34 31.82
C ARG A 306 13.09 -13.33 30.76
N ASP A 307 12.64 -13.84 29.61
CA ASP A 307 11.98 -13.04 28.55
C ASP A 307 10.83 -12.19 29.10
N PRO A 308 10.80 -10.86 28.84
CA PRO A 308 9.59 -10.08 28.90
C PRO A 308 8.80 -10.24 27.59
N VAL A 309 7.56 -10.71 27.73
CA VAL A 309 6.56 -10.81 26.66
C VAL A 309 6.37 -9.44 25.96
N ARG A 310 6.07 -9.48 24.66
CA ARG A 310 5.78 -8.28 23.85
C ARG A 310 4.44 -7.63 24.23
N ASP A 311 4.48 -6.70 25.18
CA ASP A 311 3.41 -5.71 25.31
C ASP A 311 3.63 -4.57 24.32
N PHE A 312 2.74 -4.48 23.32
CA PHE A 312 2.66 -3.32 22.44
C PHE A 312 1.91 -2.19 23.16
N PRO A 313 2.52 -1.00 23.36
CA PRO A 313 1.76 0.15 23.83
C PRO A 313 0.78 0.58 22.74
N VAL A 314 -0.52 0.56 23.06
CA VAL A 314 -1.57 1.16 22.22
C VAL A 314 -1.22 2.62 21.99
N ALA A 315 -0.93 2.98 20.74
CA ALA A 315 -0.64 4.36 20.36
C ALA A 315 -1.90 5.21 20.58
N ARG A 316 -1.93 5.97 21.67
CA ARG A 316 -2.93 7.02 21.87
C ARG A 316 -2.83 8.00 20.69
N ARG A 317 -3.93 8.16 19.94
CA ARG A 317 -4.04 9.15 18.87
C ARG A 317 -3.67 10.54 19.41
N ALA A 318 -2.53 11.06 18.99
CA ALA A 318 -2.40 12.50 18.81
C ALA A 318 -3.17 12.83 17.52
N ALA A 319 -4.41 13.31 17.67
CA ALA A 319 -5.20 13.79 16.54
C ALA A 319 -4.57 15.09 16.02
N ALA A 320 -3.58 14.96 15.14
CA ALA A 320 -3.18 16.05 14.27
C ALA A 320 -4.36 16.33 13.34
N ALA A 321 -5.14 17.36 13.68
CA ALA A 321 -6.23 17.82 12.82
C ALA A 321 -5.63 18.21 11.46
N LEU A 322 -5.96 17.45 10.42
CA LEU A 322 -5.66 17.84 9.05
C LEU A 322 -6.26 19.23 8.80
N PRO A 323 -5.53 20.17 8.20
CA PRO A 323 -6.09 21.48 7.88
C PRO A 323 -7.31 21.28 6.98
N HIS A 324 -8.49 21.61 7.52
CA HIS A 324 -9.74 21.46 6.79
C HIS A 324 -9.72 22.32 5.52
N ALA A 325 -10.04 21.69 4.39
CA ALA A 325 -10.40 22.44 3.19
C ALA A 325 -11.57 23.39 3.53
N GLY A 326 -11.50 24.62 3.05
CA GLY A 326 -12.41 25.70 3.43
C GLY A 326 -13.90 25.42 3.13
N PRO A 327 -14.83 26.23 3.68
CA PRO A 327 -16.26 26.00 3.55
C PRO A 327 -16.70 25.97 2.08
N ARG A 328 -17.55 24.98 1.74
CA ARG A 328 -18.11 24.79 0.41
C ARG A 328 -18.90 26.03 -0.05
N PRO A 329 -18.77 26.49 -1.31
CA PRO A 329 -19.72 27.45 -1.87
C PRO A 329 -21.11 26.79 -1.96
N GLN A 330 -22.15 27.51 -1.54
CA GLN A 330 -23.52 27.05 -1.66
C GLN A 330 -23.96 27.09 -3.12
N SER A 331 -24.30 25.94 -3.69
CA SER A 331 -24.95 25.84 -4.99
C SER A 331 -26.38 26.39 -4.89
N GLY A 332 -26.59 27.61 -5.37
CA GLY A 332 -27.93 28.21 -5.47
C GLY A 332 -28.82 27.41 -6.43
N LEU A 333 -30.07 27.19 -6.01
CA LEU A 333 -31.11 26.59 -6.84
C LEU A 333 -31.45 27.49 -8.04
N PRO A 334 -31.49 26.99 -9.28
CA PRO A 334 -32.15 27.70 -10.37
C PRO A 334 -33.67 27.60 -10.19
N GLY A 335 -34.36 28.74 -10.26
CA GLY A 335 -35.83 28.81 -10.26
C GLY A 335 -36.46 28.30 -11.57
N PRO A 336 -37.77 28.03 -11.59
CA PRO A 336 -38.45 27.45 -12.73
C PRO A 336 -38.84 28.50 -13.78
N PRO A 337 -38.74 28.20 -15.09
CA PRO A 337 -39.53 28.82 -16.15
C PRO A 337 -40.81 27.98 -16.39
N GLY A 338 -41.95 28.65 -16.60
CA GLY A 338 -43.25 28.00 -16.76
C GLY A 338 -43.80 27.94 -18.18
N GLU A 339 -44.88 27.15 -18.30
CA GLU A 339 -45.95 27.15 -19.30
C GLU A 339 -45.66 26.81 -20.78
N LEU A 340 -46.73 26.39 -21.46
CA LEU A 340 -46.74 25.49 -22.62
C LEU A 340 -47.40 26.10 -23.86
N GLY A 341 -46.89 25.70 -25.04
CA GLY A 341 -47.69 25.43 -26.25
C GLY A 341 -47.37 26.28 -27.48
N PRO A 342 -47.88 25.90 -28.68
CA PRO A 342 -48.50 24.63 -29.07
C PRO A 342 -47.71 23.87 -30.18
N VAL A 343 -48.26 22.76 -30.70
CA VAL A 343 -47.60 21.78 -31.58
C VAL A 343 -48.24 21.72 -32.99
N ALA A 344 -47.46 21.23 -33.99
CA ALA A 344 -47.84 20.50 -35.22
C ALA A 344 -47.55 21.21 -36.58
N PRO A 345 -47.53 20.50 -37.74
CA PRO A 345 -46.75 19.25 -38.03
C PRO A 345 -46.18 19.17 -39.49
N SER A 346 -45.43 18.08 -39.79
CA SER A 346 -45.46 17.27 -41.06
C SER A 346 -44.17 17.13 -41.92
N GLY A 347 -43.97 15.89 -42.43
CA GLY A 347 -43.10 15.53 -43.57
C GLY A 347 -41.66 15.13 -43.23
N THR A 348 -41.03 14.09 -43.81
CA THR A 348 -41.50 13.08 -44.79
C THR A 348 -40.54 11.87 -44.76
N ALA A 349 -41.06 10.64 -44.95
CA ALA A 349 -40.28 9.45 -45.39
C ALA A 349 -40.37 9.34 -46.94
N PRO A 350 -39.88 8.30 -47.68
CA PRO A 350 -39.28 7.02 -47.27
C PRO A 350 -38.11 6.48 -48.18
N ARG A 351 -37.65 5.23 -47.93
CA ARG A 351 -37.44 4.09 -48.88
C ARG A 351 -36.18 3.23 -48.64
N SER A 352 -36.22 1.99 -49.18
CA SER A 352 -35.34 0.86 -48.84
C SER A 352 -34.85 0.08 -50.09
N ALA A 353 -33.63 -0.49 -50.03
CA ALA A 353 -33.07 -1.61 -50.87
C ALA A 353 -32.94 -1.35 -52.41
N PRO A 354 -32.12 -2.08 -53.23
CA PRO A 354 -31.58 -3.47 -53.07
C PRO A 354 -30.08 -3.69 -53.47
N PRO A 355 -29.55 -4.95 -53.53
CA PRO A 355 -28.14 -5.27 -53.89
C PRO A 355 -27.93 -6.03 -55.22
N PRO A 356 -26.69 -6.10 -55.74
CA PRO A 356 -26.13 -7.28 -56.44
C PRO A 356 -24.67 -7.59 -55.97
N GLY A 357 -23.94 -8.64 -56.36
CA GLY A 357 -24.13 -9.78 -57.29
C GLY A 357 -22.80 -10.58 -57.41
N THR A 358 -22.82 -11.82 -57.94
CA THR A 358 -21.68 -12.78 -57.88
C THR A 358 -20.81 -12.89 -59.16
N ALA A 359 -19.47 -12.88 -59.02
CA ALA A 359 -18.38 -13.73 -59.65
C ALA A 359 -18.41 -14.15 -61.17
N PRO A 360 -17.35 -14.75 -61.78
CA PRO A 360 -15.86 -14.69 -61.67
C PRO A 360 -15.23 -14.41 -63.09
N PRO A 361 -14.12 -15.04 -63.60
CA PRO A 361 -12.79 -15.39 -63.06
C PRO A 361 -11.61 -14.72 -63.84
N ASP A 362 -10.35 -14.89 -63.40
CA ASP A 362 -9.28 -15.47 -64.26
C ASP A 362 -7.94 -15.78 -63.55
N ARG A 363 -7.19 -16.74 -64.12
CA ARG A 363 -5.78 -17.12 -63.87
C ARG A 363 -4.99 -16.79 -65.18
N PRO A 364 -3.65 -16.90 -65.30
CA PRO A 364 -2.62 -17.49 -64.41
C PRO A 364 -1.47 -16.46 -64.11
N ASP A 365 -0.20 -16.75 -63.77
CA ASP A 365 0.53 -18.01 -63.52
C ASP A 365 1.73 -17.87 -62.53
N SER A 366 2.54 -18.94 -62.47
CA SER A 366 3.87 -19.14 -61.88
C SER A 366 4.90 -17.99 -61.87
N SER A 367 5.63 -17.86 -60.75
CA SER A 367 7.11 -17.98 -60.72
C SER A 367 7.69 -18.01 -59.29
N HIS A 368 8.25 -19.17 -58.91
CA HIS A 368 9.35 -19.28 -57.93
C HIS A 368 10.67 -19.21 -58.73
N PRO A 369 11.82 -18.78 -58.16
CA PRO A 369 12.61 -19.63 -57.26
C PRO A 369 13.31 -18.85 -56.10
N PRO A 370 14.07 -19.51 -55.20
CA PRO A 370 14.53 -18.92 -53.94
C PRO A 370 15.98 -18.42 -53.98
N TYR A 371 16.39 -17.72 -52.91
CA TYR A 371 17.80 -17.61 -52.51
C TYR A 371 18.00 -18.04 -51.06
N ARG A 372 19.24 -18.44 -50.79
CA ARG A 372 19.76 -19.13 -49.58
C ARG A 372 19.64 -18.33 -48.29
#